data_AF-A0A1M6RCC0-F1
#
_entry.id   AF-A0A1M6RCC0-F1
#
_cell.length_a   1.000
_cell.length_b   1.000
_cell.length_c   1.000
_cell.angle_alpha   90.00
_cell.angle_beta   90.00
_cell.angle_gamma   90.00
#
_symmetry.space_group_name_H-M   'P 1'
#
loop_
_entity.id
_entity.type
_entity.pdbx_description
1 polymer ?
#
loop_
_entity_poly.entity_id
_entity_poly.type
_entity_poly.pdbx_seq_one_letter_code
_entity_poly.pdbx_strand_id
1 'polypeptide(L)'
;MKKILVNRNKELEEEIEKYLCCLHEAGMVFNQGINDYICKKDENFQGKLKKIAIIEKNADEQLKKIKYYLFKYNLIPDFSGDVLELLDSMDDIGDICKQILVELSIEKPVVFDFIKEDLKDMVELSQKCIEALIQGVREFFINSPTVNDCINKVSFYESEVDKIEVIIKRKIFDSKEIELTEKVHFRYFVNWLAALSDTSENIGRKLSVFKLKRDF
;
A
#
# COMPACT_ATOMS: atom_id res chain seq x y z
N MET A 1 -44.07 13.68 -10.91
CA MET A 1 -42.89 13.39 -10.07
C MET A 1 -41.92 12.56 -10.90
N LYS A 2 -40.79 13.12 -11.33
CA LYS A 2 -39.74 12.35 -11.99
C LYS A 2 -39.21 11.33 -10.97
N LYS A 3 -39.25 10.03 -11.30
CA LYS A 3 -38.50 9.02 -10.57
C LYS A 3 -37.02 9.43 -10.62
N ILE A 4 -36.48 9.92 -9.50
CA ILE A 4 -35.03 10.02 -9.30
C ILE A 4 -34.56 8.57 -9.12
N LEU A 5 -34.30 7.88 -10.23
CA LEU A 5 -33.70 6.55 -10.21
C LEU A 5 -32.24 6.73 -9.78
N VAL A 6 -31.97 6.43 -8.52
CA VAL A 6 -30.62 6.38 -7.96
C VAL A 6 -29.86 5.28 -8.69
N ASN A 7 -28.76 5.63 -9.36
CA ASN A 7 -27.89 4.67 -10.03
C ASN A 7 -26.90 4.08 -9.02
N ARG A 8 -27.28 2.94 -8.42
CA ARG A 8 -26.49 2.25 -7.39
C ARG A 8 -25.11 1.78 -7.88
N ASN A 9 -24.94 1.52 -9.18
CA ASN A 9 -23.62 1.21 -9.76
C ASN A 9 -22.69 2.42 -9.68
N LYS A 10 -23.21 3.62 -9.96
CA LYS A 10 -22.44 4.85 -9.87
C LYS A 10 -22.01 5.15 -8.43
N GLU A 11 -22.90 4.92 -7.47
CA GLU A 11 -22.55 5.05 -6.05
C GLU A 11 -21.43 4.08 -5.66
N LEU A 12 -21.50 2.81 -6.10
CA LEU A 12 -20.44 1.83 -5.85
C LEU A 12 -19.09 2.26 -6.46
N GLU A 13 -19.09 2.72 -7.72
CA GLU A 13 -17.88 3.24 -8.39
C GLU A 13 -17.28 4.44 -7.64
N GLU A 14 -18.12 5.36 -7.16
CA GLU A 14 -17.69 6.52 -6.38
C GLU A 14 -17.08 6.13 -5.03
N GLU A 15 -17.65 5.14 -4.33
CA GLU A 15 -17.10 4.65 -3.06
C GLU A 15 -15.79 3.89 -3.27
N ILE A 16 -15.67 3.09 -4.34
CA ILE A 16 -14.42 2.42 -4.72
C ILE A 16 -13.33 3.46 -5.01
N GLU A 17 -13.61 4.50 -5.80
CA GLU A 17 -12.60 5.52 -6.09
C GLU A 17 -12.16 6.28 -4.84
N LYS A 18 -13.08 6.59 -3.91
CA LYS A 18 -12.74 7.19 -2.61
C LYS A 18 -11.82 6.29 -1.80
N TYR A 19 -12.12 4.99 -1.75
CA TYR A 19 -11.29 4.00 -1.08
C TYR A 19 -9.88 3.94 -1.69
N LEU A 20 -9.77 3.84 -3.01
CA LEU A 20 -8.49 3.84 -3.73
C LEU A 20 -7.71 5.15 -3.52
N CYS A 21 -8.39 6.30 -3.46
CA CYS A 21 -7.77 7.58 -3.11
C CYS A 21 -7.19 7.57 -1.69
N CYS A 22 -7.89 6.97 -0.71
CA CYS A 22 -7.36 6.85 0.65
C CYS A 22 -6.08 5.99 0.67
N LEU A 23 -6.06 4.86 -0.02
CA LEU A 23 -4.85 4.02 -0.09
C LEU A 23 -3.68 4.72 -0.80
N HIS A 24 -3.98 5.46 -1.87
CA HIS A 24 -2.96 6.27 -2.55
C HIS A 24 -2.38 7.33 -1.63
N GLU A 25 -3.25 8.05 -0.89
CA GLU A 25 -2.82 9.04 0.09
C GLU A 25 -2.03 8.39 1.24
N ALA A 26 -2.40 7.18 1.67
CA ALA A 26 -1.67 6.42 2.67
C ALA A 26 -0.24 6.15 2.24
N GLY A 27 -0.02 5.66 1.00
CA GLY A 27 1.30 5.45 0.43
C GLY A 27 2.15 6.72 0.36
N MET A 28 1.56 7.85 -0.05
CA MET A 28 2.25 9.15 -0.08
C MET A 28 2.64 9.63 1.33
N VAL A 29 1.72 9.51 2.30
CA VAL A 29 1.96 9.94 3.69
C VAL A 29 2.98 9.03 4.37
N PHE A 30 2.95 7.73 4.07
CA PHE A 30 3.96 6.77 4.49
C PHE A 30 5.35 7.18 3.99
N ASN A 31 5.50 7.41 2.69
CA ASN A 31 6.78 7.81 2.12
C ASN A 31 7.32 9.09 2.78
N GLN A 32 6.47 10.10 2.93
CA GLN A 32 6.83 11.34 3.60
C GLN A 32 7.18 11.11 5.08
N GLY A 33 6.45 10.24 5.78
CA GLY A 33 6.69 9.88 7.17
C GLY A 33 8.05 9.21 7.36
N ILE A 34 8.41 8.23 6.54
CA ILE A 34 9.73 7.60 6.63
C ILE A 34 10.84 8.62 6.31
N ASN A 35 10.64 9.47 5.31
CA ASN A 35 11.59 10.53 4.98
C ASN A 35 11.79 11.53 6.12
N ASP A 36 10.71 11.97 6.77
CA ASP A 36 10.75 12.84 7.93
C ASP A 36 11.48 12.15 9.10
N TYR A 37 11.26 10.85 9.31
CA TYR A 37 11.95 10.05 10.32
C TYR A 37 13.47 9.96 10.04
N ILE A 38 13.87 9.58 8.82
CA ILE A 38 15.28 9.49 8.39
C ILE A 38 16.00 10.84 8.55
N CYS A 39 15.29 11.94 8.28
CA CYS A 39 15.82 13.29 8.37
C CYS A 39 15.71 13.92 9.78
N LYS A 40 15.24 13.17 10.79
CA LYS A 40 15.04 13.65 12.17
C LYS A 40 14.13 14.88 12.28
N LYS A 41 13.07 14.91 11.45
CA LYS A 41 12.04 15.96 11.46
C LYS A 41 10.85 15.52 12.33
N ASP A 42 11.08 15.42 13.64
CA ASP A 42 10.15 14.78 14.58
C ASP A 42 8.73 15.40 14.56
N GLU A 43 8.61 16.73 14.50
CA GLU A 43 7.30 17.40 14.44
C GLU A 43 6.52 17.02 13.18
N ASN A 44 7.20 16.98 12.02
CA ASN A 44 6.58 16.57 10.77
C ASN A 44 6.16 15.11 10.82
N PHE A 45 7.03 14.22 11.32
CA PHE A 45 6.76 12.81 11.48
C PHE A 45 5.53 12.56 12.37
N GLN A 46 5.42 13.26 13.49
CA GLN A 46 4.23 13.22 14.37
C GLN A 46 2.96 13.71 13.66
N GLY A 47 3.09 14.71 12.78
CA GLY A 47 2.02 15.13 11.88
C GLY A 47 1.57 14.01 10.92
N LYS A 48 2.53 13.28 10.32
CA LYS A 48 2.25 12.14 9.43
C LYS A 48 1.58 10.98 10.16
N LEU A 49 2.00 10.68 11.39
CA LEU A 49 1.36 9.66 12.24
C LEU A 49 -0.13 9.93 12.49
N LYS A 50 -0.48 11.17 12.83
CA LYS A 50 -1.88 11.55 13.01
C LYS A 50 -2.64 11.46 11.70
N LYS A 51 -2.00 11.87 10.59
CA LYS A 51 -2.61 11.86 9.27
C LYS A 51 -2.88 10.43 8.77
N ILE A 52 -1.92 9.50 8.90
CA ILE A 52 -2.09 8.12 8.44
C ILE A 52 -3.21 7.40 9.21
N ALA A 53 -3.36 7.66 10.50
CA ALA A 53 -4.44 7.09 11.31
C ALA A 53 -5.84 7.58 10.86
N ILE A 54 -5.95 8.84 10.40
CA ILE A 54 -7.21 9.36 9.85
C ILE A 54 -7.49 8.73 8.48
N ILE A 55 -6.45 8.60 7.63
CA ILE A 55 -6.59 8.01 6.30
C ILE A 55 -7.02 6.55 6.39
N GLU A 56 -6.38 5.75 7.23
CA GLU A 56 -6.72 4.33 7.42
C GLU A 56 -8.17 4.19 7.91
N LYS A 57 -8.57 4.94 8.94
CA LYS A 57 -9.96 4.94 9.40
C LYS A 57 -10.95 5.30 8.28
N ASN A 58 -10.61 6.28 7.44
CA ASN A 58 -11.45 6.66 6.31
C ASN A 58 -11.53 5.56 5.25
N ALA A 59 -10.42 4.91 4.92
CA ALA A 59 -10.37 3.79 3.98
C ALA A 59 -11.27 2.65 4.48
N ASP A 60 -11.13 2.32 5.76
CA ASP A 60 -11.86 1.28 6.46
C ASP A 60 -13.39 1.56 6.50
N GLU A 61 -13.78 2.83 6.67
CA GLU A 61 -15.17 3.28 6.52
C GLU A 61 -15.70 3.17 5.08
N GLN A 62 -14.90 3.51 4.06
CA GLN A 62 -15.33 3.33 2.66
C GLN A 62 -15.47 1.86 2.29
N LEU A 63 -14.53 1.02 2.72
CA LEU A 63 -14.58 -0.43 2.47
C LEU A 63 -15.85 -1.04 3.04
N LYS A 64 -16.25 -0.66 4.27
CA LYS A 64 -17.54 -1.07 4.88
C LYS A 64 -18.75 -0.64 4.04
N LYS A 65 -18.73 0.55 3.45
CA LYS A 65 -19.82 1.01 2.55
C LYS A 65 -19.83 0.24 1.24
N ILE A 66 -18.67 -0.03 0.64
CA ILE A 66 -18.56 -0.83 -0.58
C ILE A 66 -19.18 -2.22 -0.36
N LYS A 67 -18.82 -2.90 0.75
CA LYS A 67 -19.44 -4.18 1.16
C LYS A 67 -20.96 -4.06 1.24
N TYR A 68 -21.44 -3.03 1.92
CA TYR A 68 -22.87 -2.78 2.05
C TYR A 68 -23.56 -2.62 0.68
N TYR A 69 -23.02 -1.80 -0.22
CA TYR A 69 -23.61 -1.56 -1.54
C TYR A 69 -23.59 -2.82 -2.41
N LEU A 70 -22.47 -3.54 -2.44
CA LEU A 70 -22.32 -4.79 -3.19
C LEU A 70 -23.40 -5.80 -2.80
N PHE A 71 -23.54 -6.11 -1.51
CA PHE A 71 -24.46 -7.15 -1.05
C PHE A 71 -25.91 -6.69 -0.98
N LYS A 72 -26.20 -5.46 -0.52
CA LYS A 72 -27.58 -4.99 -0.36
C LYS A 72 -28.31 -4.88 -1.70
N TYR A 73 -27.62 -4.43 -2.74
CA TYR A 73 -28.22 -4.19 -4.05
C TYR A 73 -27.89 -5.28 -5.07
N ASN A 74 -27.20 -6.35 -4.65
CA ASN A 74 -26.77 -7.47 -5.49
C ASN A 74 -26.04 -6.96 -6.75
N LEU A 75 -25.12 -6.01 -6.57
CA LEU A 75 -24.37 -5.42 -7.68
C LEU A 75 -23.24 -6.35 -8.07
N ILE A 76 -23.02 -6.48 -9.38
CA ILE A 76 -21.97 -7.35 -9.96
C ILE A 76 -22.03 -8.79 -9.42
N PRO A 77 -23.20 -9.46 -9.47
CA PRO A 77 -23.44 -10.72 -8.75
C PRO A 77 -22.40 -11.81 -9.08
N ASP A 78 -22.00 -11.90 -10.35
CA ASP A 78 -21.05 -12.92 -10.82
C ASP A 78 -19.61 -12.71 -10.33
N PHE A 79 -19.24 -11.49 -9.93
CA PHE A 79 -17.88 -11.14 -9.51
C PHE A 79 -17.80 -10.51 -8.11
N SER A 80 -18.91 -10.43 -7.39
CA SER A 80 -19.00 -9.76 -6.08
C SER A 80 -18.02 -10.32 -5.05
N GLY A 81 -17.81 -11.63 -5.05
CA GLY A 81 -16.81 -12.29 -4.19
C GLY A 81 -15.38 -11.93 -4.54
N ASP A 82 -15.02 -12.00 -5.83
CA ASP A 82 -13.67 -11.66 -6.31
C ASP A 82 -13.34 -10.17 -6.09
N VAL A 83 -14.31 -9.27 -6.34
CA VAL A 83 -14.17 -7.82 -6.08
C VAL A 83 -13.97 -7.56 -4.59
N LEU A 84 -14.74 -8.25 -3.74
CA LEU A 84 -14.60 -8.10 -2.30
C LEU A 84 -13.23 -8.59 -1.81
N GLU A 85 -12.81 -9.78 -2.25
CA GLU A 85 -11.50 -10.32 -1.90
C GLU A 85 -10.36 -9.39 -2.34
N LEU A 86 -10.47 -8.82 -3.55
CA LEU A 86 -9.51 -7.83 -4.05
C LEU A 86 -9.42 -6.63 -3.11
N LEU A 87 -10.56 -5.97 -2.86
CA LEU A 87 -10.60 -4.74 -2.06
C LEU A 87 -10.23 -4.99 -0.60
N ASP A 88 -10.63 -6.12 -0.01
CA ASP A 88 -10.21 -6.50 1.34
C ASP A 88 -8.70 -6.73 1.41
N SER A 89 -8.10 -7.32 0.38
CA SER A 89 -6.64 -7.49 0.33
C SER A 89 -5.91 -6.15 0.16
N MET A 90 -6.53 -5.14 -0.46
CA MET A 90 -5.91 -3.82 -0.60
C MET A 90 -5.83 -3.07 0.73
N ASP A 91 -6.65 -3.42 1.72
CA ASP A 91 -6.68 -2.77 3.03
C ASP A 91 -5.36 -2.97 3.79
N ASP A 92 -4.72 -4.12 3.58
CA ASP A 92 -3.40 -4.45 4.11
C ASP A 92 -2.36 -3.36 3.80
N ILE A 93 -2.47 -2.65 2.68
CA ILE A 93 -1.57 -1.54 2.32
C ILE A 93 -1.67 -0.42 3.34
N GLY A 94 -2.90 0.01 3.66
CA GLY A 94 -3.16 1.08 4.63
C GLY A 94 -2.72 0.68 6.03
N ASP A 95 -3.01 -0.57 6.40
CA ASP A 95 -2.64 -1.12 7.70
C ASP A 95 -1.13 -1.22 7.90
N ILE A 96 -0.39 -1.75 6.91
CA ILE A 96 1.07 -1.84 6.97
C ILE A 96 1.68 -0.43 7.04
N CYS A 97 1.21 0.52 6.22
CA CYS A 97 1.68 1.90 6.26
C CYS A 97 1.53 2.52 7.66
N LYS A 98 0.36 2.37 8.28
CA LYS A 98 0.07 2.85 9.64
C LYS A 98 0.96 2.15 10.66
N GLN A 99 1.02 0.82 10.61
CA GLN A 99 1.76 0.00 11.57
C GLN A 99 3.24 0.38 11.59
N ILE A 100 3.90 0.44 10.44
CA ILE A 100 5.33 0.77 10.37
C ILE A 100 5.62 2.14 11.00
N LEU A 101 4.83 3.16 10.67
CA LEU A 101 5.05 4.50 11.23
C LEU A 101 4.85 4.48 12.76
N VAL A 102 3.81 3.81 13.25
CA VAL A 102 3.55 3.67 14.69
C VAL A 102 4.73 3.00 15.39
N GLU A 103 5.25 1.91 14.85
CA GLU A 103 6.33 1.15 15.47
C GLU A 103 7.65 1.94 15.48
N LEU A 104 7.95 2.67 14.39
CA LEU A 104 9.06 3.64 14.39
C LEU A 104 8.91 4.71 15.47
N SER A 105 7.69 5.14 15.75
CA SER A 105 7.41 6.14 16.80
C SER A 105 7.61 5.60 18.22
N ILE A 106 7.44 4.29 18.41
CA ILE A 106 7.57 3.59 19.68
C ILE A 106 9.04 3.24 19.93
N GLU A 107 9.63 2.47 19.01
CA GLU A 107 10.95 1.88 19.19
C GLU A 107 12.09 2.86 18.87
N LYS A 108 11.82 3.86 18.04
CA LYS A 108 12.75 4.94 17.66
C LYS A 108 14.16 4.42 17.28
N PRO A 109 14.28 3.44 16.37
CA PRO A 109 15.58 2.92 15.94
C PRO A 109 16.48 4.01 15.36
N VAL A 110 17.77 3.97 15.68
CA VAL A 110 18.75 4.89 15.10
C VAL A 110 18.95 4.55 13.62
N VAL A 111 18.71 5.54 12.74
CA VAL A 111 19.02 5.41 11.31
C VAL A 111 20.48 5.77 11.06
N PHE A 112 21.26 4.79 10.63
CA PHE A 112 22.69 4.97 10.33
C PHE A 112 22.91 5.69 9.00
N ASP A 113 23.88 6.60 8.95
CA ASP A 113 24.13 7.45 7.77
C ASP A 113 24.44 6.64 6.51
N PHE A 114 25.13 5.50 6.64
CA PHE A 114 25.56 4.67 5.51
C PHE A 114 24.43 3.89 4.80
N ILE A 115 23.20 3.91 5.33
CA ILE A 115 22.00 3.30 4.72
C ILE A 115 20.87 4.29 4.42
N LYS A 116 21.05 5.58 4.73
CA LYS A 116 19.97 6.57 4.60
C LYS A 116 19.43 6.67 3.18
N GLU A 117 20.30 6.76 2.19
CA GLU A 117 19.87 6.90 0.79
C GLU A 117 19.21 5.61 0.29
N ASP A 118 19.76 4.44 0.64
CA ASP A 118 19.12 3.16 0.27
C ASP A 118 17.70 3.05 0.85
N LEU A 119 17.47 3.50 2.09
CA LEU A 119 16.14 3.51 2.70
C LEU A 119 15.17 4.46 2.01
N LYS A 120 15.64 5.62 1.55
CA LYS A 120 14.81 6.56 0.79
C LYS A 120 14.42 5.95 -0.55
N ASP A 121 15.37 5.35 -1.25
CA ASP A 121 15.14 4.68 -2.53
C ASP A 121 14.15 3.52 -2.36
N MET A 122 14.32 2.71 -1.32
CA MET A 122 13.43 1.61 -0.96
C MET A 122 11.99 2.10 -0.81
N VAL A 123 11.78 3.15 -0.03
CA VAL A 123 10.44 3.68 0.27
C VAL A 123 9.81 4.40 -0.92
N GLU A 124 10.62 5.05 -1.76
CA GLU A 124 10.15 5.61 -3.03
C GLU A 124 9.67 4.52 -3.99
N LEU A 125 10.40 3.41 -4.11
CA LEU A 125 10.01 2.28 -4.93
C LEU A 125 8.78 1.56 -4.36
N SER A 126 8.67 1.38 -3.04
CA SER A 126 7.46 0.84 -2.42
C SER A 126 6.23 1.72 -2.70
N GLN A 127 6.37 3.05 -2.67
CA GLN A 127 5.27 3.96 -3.06
C GLN A 127 4.88 3.77 -4.53
N LYS A 128 5.85 3.70 -5.45
CA LYS A 128 5.59 3.46 -6.89
C LYS A 128 4.90 2.11 -7.12
N CYS A 129 5.24 1.09 -6.32
CA CYS A 129 4.59 -0.21 -6.35
C CYS A 129 3.10 -0.10 -6.00
N ILE A 130 2.76 0.61 -4.91
CA ILE A 130 1.37 0.89 -4.52
C ILE A 130 0.63 1.68 -5.60
N GLU A 131 1.24 2.73 -6.15
CA GLU A 131 0.63 3.56 -7.20
C GLU A 131 0.29 2.73 -8.45
N ALA A 132 1.22 1.86 -8.87
CA ALA A 132 1.00 0.94 -9.99
C ALA A 132 -0.14 -0.05 -9.70
N LEU A 133 -0.21 -0.59 -8.48
CA LEU A 133 -1.28 -1.49 -8.08
C LEU A 133 -2.64 -0.80 -8.09
N ILE A 134 -2.74 0.37 -7.46
CA ILE A 134 -3.98 1.17 -7.42
C ILE A 134 -4.43 1.51 -8.83
N GLN A 135 -3.51 1.89 -9.71
CA GLN A 135 -3.84 2.10 -11.12
C GLN A 135 -4.36 0.82 -11.77
N GLY A 136 -3.70 -0.33 -11.56
CA GLY A 136 -4.16 -1.62 -12.08
C GLY A 136 -5.59 -1.96 -11.64
N VAL A 137 -5.94 -1.67 -10.39
CA VAL A 137 -7.30 -1.89 -9.89
C VAL A 137 -8.31 -0.92 -10.51
N ARG A 138 -7.96 0.36 -10.71
CA ARG A 138 -8.81 1.30 -11.47
C ARG A 138 -9.07 0.81 -12.89
N GLU A 139 -8.01 0.42 -13.59
CA GLU A 139 -8.06 -0.10 -14.96
C GLU A 139 -8.90 -1.38 -15.04
N PHE A 140 -8.86 -2.22 -14.00
CA PHE A 140 -9.70 -3.41 -13.90
C PHE A 140 -11.17 -3.05 -13.86
N PHE A 141 -11.60 -2.09 -13.04
CA PHE A 141 -13.03 -1.72 -12.98
C PHE A 141 -13.57 -1.19 -14.31
N ILE A 142 -12.77 -0.46 -15.09
CA ILE A 142 -13.17 0.04 -16.43
C ILE A 142 -12.90 -0.95 -17.58
N ASN A 143 -12.47 -2.17 -17.27
CA ASN A 143 -12.18 -3.25 -18.21
C ASN A 143 -11.12 -2.89 -19.27
N SER A 144 -10.08 -2.17 -18.84
CA SER A 144 -9.00 -1.70 -19.70
C SER A 144 -7.96 -2.79 -20.01
N PRO A 145 -7.34 -2.78 -21.21
CA PRO A 145 -6.26 -3.71 -21.54
C PRO A 145 -4.95 -3.42 -20.78
N THR A 146 -4.82 -2.23 -20.15
CA THR A 146 -3.58 -1.79 -19.48
C THR A 146 -3.40 -2.36 -18.06
N VAL A 147 -4.35 -3.17 -17.58
CA VAL A 147 -4.26 -3.85 -16.27
C VAL A 147 -2.98 -4.68 -16.17
N ASN A 148 -2.63 -5.41 -17.23
CA ASN A 148 -1.42 -6.24 -17.28
C ASN A 148 -0.14 -5.39 -17.22
N ASP A 149 -0.12 -4.21 -17.85
CA ASP A 149 1.01 -3.29 -17.76
C ASP A 149 1.20 -2.78 -16.34
N CYS A 150 0.11 -2.53 -15.61
CA CYS A 150 0.16 -2.13 -14.21
C CYS A 150 0.68 -3.26 -13.32
N ILE A 151 0.22 -4.50 -13.51
CA ILE A 151 0.71 -5.68 -12.77
C ILE A 151 2.20 -5.92 -13.03
N ASN A 152 2.65 -5.76 -14.28
CA ASN A 152 4.07 -5.87 -14.63
C ASN A 152 4.92 -4.79 -13.92
N LYS A 153 4.40 -3.56 -13.80
CA LYS A 153 5.07 -2.49 -13.05
C LYS A 153 5.15 -2.80 -11.55
N VAL A 154 4.08 -3.33 -10.96
CA VAL A 154 4.08 -3.79 -9.56
C VAL A 154 5.21 -4.81 -9.33
N SER A 155 5.27 -5.84 -10.18
CA SER A 155 6.30 -6.88 -10.10
C SER A 155 7.71 -6.31 -10.27
N PHE A 156 7.88 -5.35 -11.21
CA PHE A 156 9.15 -4.67 -11.40
C PHE A 156 9.59 -3.89 -10.15
N TYR A 157 8.69 -3.08 -9.56
CA TYR A 157 9.04 -2.26 -8.41
C TYR A 157 9.31 -3.10 -7.16
N GLU A 158 8.55 -4.18 -6.92
CA GLU A 158 8.84 -5.13 -5.84
C GLU A 158 10.24 -5.72 -5.99
N SER A 159 10.60 -6.17 -7.20
CA SER A 159 11.92 -6.76 -7.44
C SER A 159 13.07 -5.76 -7.28
N GLU A 160 12.83 -4.47 -7.49
CA GLU A 160 13.81 -3.42 -7.16
C GLU A 160 13.90 -3.17 -5.64
N VAL A 161 12.78 -3.20 -4.91
CA VAL A 161 12.76 -3.12 -3.44
C VAL A 161 13.55 -4.28 -2.83
N ASP A 162 13.34 -5.50 -3.31
CA ASP A 162 14.06 -6.70 -2.87
C ASP A 162 15.59 -6.57 -3.00
N LYS A 163 16.05 -6.01 -4.12
CA LYS A 163 17.48 -5.76 -4.33
C LYS A 163 18.04 -4.79 -3.30
N ILE A 164 17.32 -3.70 -3.04
CA ILE A 164 17.71 -2.69 -2.05
C ILE A 164 17.67 -3.29 -0.64
N GLU A 165 16.67 -4.10 -0.33
CA GLU A 165 16.54 -4.80 0.94
C GLU A 165 17.78 -5.65 1.24
N VAL A 166 18.27 -6.41 0.26
CA VAL A 166 19.50 -7.20 0.36
C VAL A 166 20.74 -6.30 0.54
N ILE A 167 20.82 -5.19 -0.20
CA ILE A 167 21.93 -4.21 -0.08
C ILE A 167 21.99 -3.65 1.34
N ILE A 168 20.86 -3.18 1.88
CA ILE A 168 20.77 -2.62 3.23
C ILE A 168 21.18 -3.65 4.27
N LYS A 169 20.64 -4.88 4.17
CA LYS A 169 20.99 -5.98 5.08
C LYS A 169 22.49 -6.27 5.05
N ARG A 170 23.12 -6.35 3.88
CA ARG A 170 24.58 -6.56 3.78
C ARG A 170 25.36 -5.43 4.44
N LYS A 171 25.04 -4.17 4.12
CA LYS A 171 25.68 -2.99 4.73
C LYS A 171 25.60 -3.01 6.25
N ILE A 172 24.44 -3.36 6.81
CA ILE A 172 24.23 -3.47 8.25
C ILE A 172 25.09 -4.59 8.85
N PHE A 173 25.05 -5.79 8.28
CA PHE A 173 25.77 -6.93 8.86
C PHE A 173 27.29 -6.86 8.68
N ASP A 174 27.77 -6.22 7.62
CA ASP A 174 29.19 -5.98 7.36
C ASP A 174 29.78 -4.82 8.18
N SER A 175 28.93 -3.93 8.71
CA SER A 175 29.39 -2.80 9.52
C SER A 175 30.08 -3.27 10.81
N LYS A 176 31.24 -2.68 11.09
CA LYS A 176 32.00 -2.89 12.34
C LYS A 176 31.64 -1.88 13.42
N GLU A 177 30.81 -0.89 13.10
CA GLU A 177 30.51 0.26 13.94
C GLU A 177 29.24 0.09 14.76
N ILE A 178 28.48 -0.98 14.49
CA ILE A 178 27.18 -1.23 15.13
C ILE A 178 27.16 -2.63 15.76
N GLU A 179 26.51 -2.73 16.91
CA GLU A 179 26.43 -3.97 17.68
C GLU A 179 25.43 -4.95 17.04
N LEU A 180 25.56 -6.25 17.34
CA LEU A 180 24.66 -7.26 16.78
C LEU A 180 23.18 -6.99 17.10
N THR A 181 22.89 -6.44 18.28
CA THR A 181 21.53 -6.05 18.68
C THR A 181 20.96 -4.98 17.75
N GLU A 182 21.73 -3.95 17.43
CA GLU A 182 21.32 -2.88 16.51
C GLU A 182 21.13 -3.42 15.09
N LYS A 183 22.00 -4.35 14.65
CA LYS A 183 21.87 -5.03 13.36
C LYS A 183 20.56 -5.81 13.26
N VAL A 184 20.23 -6.59 14.28
CA VAL A 184 19.01 -7.41 14.33
C VAL A 184 17.78 -6.52 14.39
N HIS A 185 17.81 -5.47 15.20
CA HIS A 185 16.74 -4.50 15.33
C HIS A 185 16.47 -3.79 14.01
N PHE A 186 17.52 -3.33 13.31
CA PHE A 186 17.33 -2.63 12.05
C PHE A 186 16.89 -3.55 10.90
N ARG A 187 17.38 -4.81 10.87
CA ARG A 187 16.90 -5.82 9.91
C ARG A 187 15.38 -5.99 9.99
N TYR A 188 14.80 -5.92 11.18
CA TYR A 188 13.36 -6.04 11.38
C TYR A 188 12.59 -4.91 10.68
N PHE A 189 13.02 -3.66 10.85
CA PHE A 189 12.41 -2.52 10.14
C PHE A 189 12.57 -2.62 8.64
N VAL A 190 13.73 -3.06 8.15
CA VAL A 190 13.97 -3.24 6.71
C VAL A 190 12.99 -4.27 6.13
N ASN A 191 12.81 -5.41 6.80
CA ASN A 191 11.83 -6.42 6.37
C ASN A 191 10.40 -5.84 6.32
N TRP A 192 10.04 -5.02 7.30
CA TRP A 192 8.73 -4.39 7.34
C TRP A 192 8.51 -3.36 6.24
N LEU A 193 9.54 -2.57 5.91
CA LEU A 193 9.48 -1.66 4.77
C LEU A 193 9.32 -2.41 3.44
N ALA A 194 9.97 -3.58 3.30
CA ALA A 194 9.83 -4.46 2.12
C ALA A 194 8.43 -5.08 2.05
N ALA A 195 7.85 -5.47 3.19
CA ALA A 195 6.53 -6.11 3.22
C ALA A 195 5.42 -5.32 2.50
N LEU A 196 5.58 -3.99 2.38
CA LEU A 196 4.64 -3.14 1.65
C LEU A 196 4.65 -3.40 0.13
N SER A 197 5.83 -3.58 -0.48
CA SER A 197 5.92 -3.96 -1.89
C SER A 197 5.50 -5.41 -2.12
N ASP A 198 5.87 -6.32 -1.21
CA ASP A 198 5.49 -7.74 -1.29
C ASP A 198 3.96 -7.91 -1.23
N THR A 199 3.32 -7.18 -0.32
CA THR A 199 1.86 -7.16 -0.21
C THR A 199 1.24 -6.63 -1.49
N SER A 200 1.80 -5.56 -2.06
CA SER A 200 1.34 -5.01 -3.33
C SER A 200 1.47 -6.02 -4.48
N GLU A 201 2.57 -6.76 -4.53
CA GLU A 201 2.80 -7.81 -5.53
C GLU A 201 1.82 -8.97 -5.38
N ASN A 202 1.57 -9.43 -4.16
CA ASN A 202 0.59 -10.48 -3.87
C ASN A 202 -0.82 -10.07 -4.29
N ILE A 203 -1.22 -8.81 -4.06
CA ILE A 203 -2.50 -8.28 -4.55
C ILE A 203 -2.49 -8.17 -6.09
N GLY A 204 -1.37 -7.75 -6.69
CA GLY A 204 -1.20 -7.72 -8.15
C GLY A 204 -1.37 -9.10 -8.80
N ARG A 205 -0.88 -10.16 -8.17
CA ARG A 205 -1.10 -11.56 -8.60
C ARG A 205 -2.58 -11.94 -8.51
N LYS A 206 -3.29 -11.56 -7.43
CA LYS A 206 -4.76 -11.75 -7.32
C LYS A 206 -5.50 -11.01 -8.43
N LEU A 207 -5.14 -9.75 -8.67
CA LEU A 207 -5.71 -8.93 -9.74
C LEU A 207 -5.54 -9.59 -11.12
N SER A 208 -4.39 -10.20 -11.39
CA SER A 208 -4.15 -10.97 -12.62
C SER A 208 -5.14 -12.12 -12.78
N VAL A 209 -5.36 -12.90 -11.71
CA VAL A 209 -6.33 -14.01 -11.70
C VAL A 209 -7.75 -13.49 -11.96
N PHE A 210 -8.15 -12.41 -11.29
CA PHE A 210 -9.48 -11.83 -11.48
C PHE A 210 -9.67 -11.25 -12.89
N LYS A 211 -8.63 -10.65 -13.48
CA LYS A 211 -8.68 -10.19 -14.87
C LYS A 211 -8.89 -11.36 -15.83
N LEU A 212 -8.15 -12.46 -15.65
CA LEU A 212 -8.29 -13.66 -16.47
C LEU A 212 -9.71 -14.25 -16.36
N LYS A 213 -10.24 -14.39 -15.13
CA LYS A 213 -11.61 -14.87 -14.90
C LYS A 213 -12.66 -14.02 -15.60
N ARG A 214 -12.47 -12.69 -15.66
CA ARG A 214 -13.41 -11.77 -16.31
C ARG A 214 -13.37 -11.82 -17.84
N ASP A 215 -12.27 -12.30 -18.41
CA ASP A 215 -12.11 -12.46 -19.86
C ASP A 215 -12.71 -13.79 -20.39
N PHE A 216 -13.09 -14.71 -19.49
CA PHE A 216 -13.85 -15.93 -19.79
C PHE A 216 -15.36 -15.71 -19.69
#